data_AF-X0X5P8-F1
#
_entry.id   AF-X0X5P8-F1
#
_cell.length_a   1.000
_cell.length_b   1.000
_cell.length_c   1.000
_cell.angle_alpha   90.00
_cell.angle_beta   90.00
_cell.angle_gamma   90.00
#
_symmetry.space_group_name_H-M   'P 1'
#
loop_
_entity.id
_entity.type
_entity.pdbx_description
1 polymer ?
#
loop_
_entity_poly.entity_id
_entity_poly.type
_entity_poly.pdbx_seq_one_letter_code
_entity_poly.pdbx_strand_id
1 'polypeptide(L)'
;MRLPLARYCIVDLLIIGGMLLGASVLAWLYVSVWLAAAFLVLFIFLLFFFRDPARKIPAQAGIVVSPADGRVVEIDQVQDCPLVPGRTLK
;
A
#
# COMPACT_ATOMS: atom_id res chain seq x y z
N MET A 1 -16.97 10.18 2.80
CA MET A 1 -16.34 9.11 2.00
C MET A 1 -14.90 9.00 2.44
N ARG A 2 -14.46 7.88 3.03
CA ARG A 2 -13.03 7.67 3.31
C ARG A 2 -12.37 7.35 1.98
N LEU A 3 -11.47 8.21 1.50
CA LEU A 3 -10.65 7.87 0.34
C LEU A 3 -9.90 6.56 0.67
N PRO A 4 -9.97 5.53 -0.20
CA PRO A 4 -9.34 4.23 0.04
C PRO A 4 -7.83 4.33 -0.21
N LEU A 5 -7.16 5.19 0.56
CA LEU A 5 -5.73 5.42 0.49
C LEU A 5 -5.12 5.04 1.83
N ALA A 6 -4.00 4.32 1.79
CA ALA A 6 -3.26 3.97 2.98
C ALA A 6 -2.87 5.26 3.73
N ARG A 7 -3.38 5.44 4.95
CA ARG A 7 -3.21 6.70 5.72
C ARG A 7 -1.74 7.07 5.95
N TYR A 8 -0.89 6.07 6.12
CA TYR A 8 0.56 6.26 6.29
C TYR A 8 1.24 6.75 5.01
N CYS A 9 0.72 6.39 3.83
CA CYS A 9 1.32 6.72 2.54
C CYS A 9 0.78 8.04 1.96
N ILE A 10 -0.03 8.79 2.70
CA ILE A 10 -0.60 10.06 2.21
C ILE A 10 0.50 11.08 1.93
N VAL A 11 1.51 11.19 2.81
CA VAL A 11 2.60 12.15 2.63
C VAL A 11 3.45 11.77 1.41
N ASP A 12 3.80 10.49 1.26
CA ASP A 12 4.55 9.99 0.10
C ASP A 12 3.76 10.20 -1.21
N LEU A 13 2.46 9.93 -1.17
CA LEU A 13 1.56 10.14 -2.30
C LEU A 13 1.48 11.62 -2.69
N LEU A 14 1.46 12.55 -1.72
CA LEU A 14 1.44 13.98 -2.01
C LEU A 14 2.76 14.46 -2.61
N ILE A 15 3.90 14.02 -2.06
CA ILE A 15 5.23 14.44 -2.52
C ILE A 15 5.52 13.84 -3.91
N ILE A 16 5.51 12.52 -4.01
CA ILE A 16 5.90 11.81 -5.25
C ILE A 16 4.80 11.97 -6.30
N GLY A 17 3.53 11.82 -5.91
CA GLY A 17 2.41 12.00 -6.83
C GLY A 17 2.30 13.44 -7.33
N GLY A 18 2.51 14.44 -6.46
CA GLY A 18 2.56 15.85 -6.86
C GLY A 18 3.71 16.14 -7.84
N MET A 19 4.89 15.58 -7.59
CA MET A 19 6.05 15.72 -8.50
C MET A 19 5.78 15.08 -9.87
N LEU A 20 5.18 13.89 -9.92
CA LEU A 20 4.82 13.21 -11.18
C LEU A 20 3.74 13.96 -11.96
N LEU A 21 2.72 14.47 -11.28
CA LEU A 21 1.71 15.33 -11.90
C LEU A 21 2.33 16.62 -12.45
N GLY A 22 3.19 17.28 -11.67
CA GLY A 22 3.91 18.47 -12.11
C GLY A 22 4.78 18.20 -13.35
N ALA A 23 5.54 17.11 -13.33
CA ALA A 23 6.34 16.67 -14.47
C ALA A 23 5.48 16.36 -15.71
N SER A 24 4.31 15.73 -15.53
CA SER A 24 3.35 15.49 -16.61
C SER A 24 2.86 16.79 -17.24
N VAL A 25 2.51 17.79 -16.43
CA VAL A 25 2.04 19.10 -16.93
C VAL A 25 3.16 19.84 -17.66
N LEU A 26 4.36 19.88 -17.08
CA LEU A 26 5.52 20.53 -17.71
C LEU A 26 5.91 19.85 -19.02
N ALA A 27 5.90 18.52 -19.07
CA ALA A 27 6.18 17.76 -20.29
C ALA A 27 5.15 18.04 -21.38
N TRP A 28 3.88 18.21 -21.02
CA TRP A 28 2.80 18.51 -21.96
C TRP A 28 2.97 19.90 -22.59
N LEU A 29 3.36 20.89 -21.80
CA LEU A 29 3.51 22.28 -22.23
C LEU A 29 4.80 22.53 -23.03
N TYR A 30 5.91 21.90 -22.66
CA TYR A 30 7.24 22.29 -23.14
C TYR A 30 8.01 21.20 -23.90
N VAL A 31 7.56 19.94 -23.89
CA VAL A 31 8.35 18.81 -24.42
C VAL A 31 7.57 17.98 -25.44
N SER A 32 6.64 17.14 -24.99
CA SER A 32 5.81 16.31 -25.87
C SER A 32 4.61 15.72 -25.11
N VAL A 33 3.52 15.49 -25.84
CA VAL A 33 2.34 14.76 -25.34
C VAL A 33 2.68 13.33 -24.89
N TRP A 34 3.59 12.65 -25.60
CA TRP A 34 3.95 11.26 -25.27
C TRP A 34 4.66 11.15 -23.92
N LEU A 35 5.58 12.08 -23.64
CA LEU A 35 6.28 12.11 -22.35
C LEU A 35 5.34 12.49 -21.20
N ALA A 36 4.41 13.43 -21.45
CA ALA A 36 3.37 13.77 -20.49
C ALA A 36 2.49 12.55 -20.15
N ALA A 37 2.04 11.82 -21.17
CA ALA A 37 1.25 10.60 -20.98
C ALA A 37 2.00 9.55 -20.16
N ALA A 38 3.31 9.39 -20.37
CA ALA A 38 4.13 8.46 -19.58
C ALA A 38 4.14 8.83 -18.08
N PHE A 39 4.36 10.11 -17.74
CA PHE A 39 4.31 10.57 -16.34
C PHE A 39 2.91 10.43 -15.73
N LEU A 40 1.86 10.70 -16.52
CA LEU A 40 0.48 10.54 -16.06
C LEU A 40 0.15 9.08 -15.75
N VAL A 41 0.58 8.14 -16.59
CA VAL A 41 0.40 6.70 -16.35
C VAL A 41 1.10 6.27 -15.07
N LEU A 42 2.32 6.75 -14.82
CA LEU A 42 3.05 6.48 -13.57
C LEU A 42 2.32 7.05 -12.35
N PHE A 43 1.79 8.27 -12.44
CA PHE A 43 0.98 8.86 -11.38
C PHE A 43 -0.27 8.01 -11.09
N ILE A 44 -0.98 7.57 -12.12
CA ILE A 44 -2.16 6.69 -11.97
C ILE A 44 -1.75 5.35 -11.35
N PHE A 45 -0.65 4.74 -11.79
CA PHE A 45 -0.13 3.52 -11.19
C PHE A 45 0.15 3.69 -9.70
N LEU A 46 0.74 4.81 -9.31
CA LEU A 46 1.03 5.12 -7.91
C LEU A 46 -0.26 5.23 -7.07
N LEU A 47 -1.33 5.83 -7.61
CA LEU A 47 -2.65 5.83 -6.97
C LEU A 47 -3.22 4.42 -6.79
N PHE A 48 -3.05 3.54 -7.78
CA PHE A 48 -3.48 2.14 -7.67
C PHE A 48 -2.66 1.34 -6.66
N PHE A 49 -1.36 1.62 -6.55
CA PHE A 49 -0.46 0.93 -5.62
C PHE A 49 -0.78 1.24 -4.16
N PHE A 50 -1.02 2.51 -3.82
CA PHE A 50 -1.34 2.94 -2.45
C PHE A 50 -2.82 2.81 -2.08
N ARG A 51 -3.62 2.18 -2.93
CA ARG A 51 -5.03 1.93 -2.68
C ARG A 51 -5.20 0.94 -1.52
N ASP A 52 -5.92 1.36 -0.49
CA ASP A 52 -6.30 0.51 0.64
C ASP A 52 -7.71 -0.09 0.42
N PRO A 53 -7.84 -1.38 0.05
CA PRO A 53 -9.13 -2.01 -0.17
C PRO A 53 -9.88 -2.23 1.15
N ALA A 54 -11.21 -2.12 1.13
CA ALA A 54 -12.02 -2.41 2.30
C ALA A 54 -11.90 -3.89 2.72
N ARG A 55 -11.36 -4.16 3.91
CA ARG A 55 -11.26 -5.50 4.51
C ARG A 55 -12.33 -5.69 5.58
N LYS A 56 -12.97 -6.85 5.61
CA LYS A 56 -13.87 -7.25 6.72
C LYS A 56 -13.03 -7.94 7.79
N ILE A 57 -12.93 -7.32 8.96
CA ILE A 57 -12.21 -7.90 10.11
C ILE A 57 -13.20 -8.71 10.94
N PRO A 58 -12.95 -10.01 11.19
CA PRO A 58 -13.78 -10.82 12.08
C PRO A 58 -13.71 -10.30 13.53
N ALA A 59 -14.84 -10.34 14.25
CA ALA A 59 -14.98 -9.75 15.59
C ALA A 59 -14.98 -10.78 16.74
N GLN A 60 -14.66 -12.05 16.48
CA GLN A 60 -14.63 -13.09 17.51
C GLN A 60 -13.46 -12.87 18.48
N ALA A 61 -13.67 -13.15 19.76
CA ALA A 61 -12.61 -13.04 20.77
C ALA A 61 -11.59 -14.19 20.63
N GLY A 62 -10.32 -13.90 20.90
CA GLY A 62 -9.25 -14.91 20.93
C GLY A 62 -8.74 -15.37 19.56
N ILE A 63 -9.13 -14.70 18.47
CA ILE A 63 -8.62 -15.03 17.13
C ILE A 63 -7.39 -14.19 16.78
N VAL A 64 -6.49 -14.77 15.99
CA VAL A 64 -5.38 -14.07 15.34
C VAL A 64 -5.75 -13.86 13.87
N VAL A 65 -5.59 -12.64 13.37
CA VAL A 65 -5.84 -12.29 11.98
C VAL A 65 -4.53 -12.10 11.23
N SER A 66 -4.51 -12.45 9.94
CA SER A 66 -3.33 -12.22 9.11
C SER A 66 -3.07 -10.72 8.93
N PRO A 67 -1.82 -10.24 9.07
CA PRO A 67 -1.48 -8.84 8.84
C PRO A 67 -1.49 -8.47 7.34
N ALA A 68 -1.31 -9.46 6.45
CA ALA A 68 -1.24 -9.27 5.00
C ALA A 68 -1.88 -10.45 4.25
N ASP A 69 -2.20 -10.26 2.97
CA ASP A 69 -2.63 -11.37 2.11
C ASP A 69 -1.38 -12.08 1.57
N GLY A 70 -1.37 -13.41 1.67
CA GLY A 70 -0.26 -14.23 1.21
C GLY A 70 -0.58 -15.71 1.32
N ARG A 71 0.38 -16.55 0.94
CA ARG A 71 0.30 -17.99 1.12
C ARG A 71 1.11 -18.38 2.35
N VAL A 72 0.50 -19.10 3.28
CA VAL A 72 1.22 -19.74 4.38
C VAL A 72 2.04 -20.89 3.80
N VAL A 73 3.35 -20.86 3.99
CA VAL A 73 4.29 -21.86 3.44
C VAL A 73 4.87 -22.78 4.52
N GLU A 74 4.84 -22.35 5.78
CA GLU A 74 5.38 -23.06 6.93
C GLU A 74 4.60 -22.64 8.17
N ILE A 75 4.47 -23.56 9.12
CA ILE A 75 3.94 -23.31 10.47
C ILE A 75 4.82 -24.10 11.41
N ASP A 76 5.47 -23.42 12.36
CA ASP A 76 6.37 -24.06 13.33
C ASP A 76 6.07 -23.65 14.78
N GLN A 77 6.43 -24.50 15.74
CA GLN A 77 6.31 -24.22 17.17
C GLN A 77 7.58 -23.54 17.69
N VAL A 78 7.44 -22.30 18.14
CA VAL A 78 8.52 -21.53 18.75
C VAL A 78 8.26 -21.34 20.25
N GLN A 79 9.33 -21.39 21.06
CA GLN A 79 9.22 -21.21 22.52
C GLN A 79 9.02 -19.76 22.94
N ASP A 80 9.55 -18.82 22.17
CA ASP A 80 9.35 -17.38 22.39
C ASP A 80 9.36 -16.66 21.05
N CYS A 81 8.43 -15.72 20.88
CA CYS A 81 8.46 -14.76 19.78
C CYS A 81 8.37 -13.33 20.35
N PRO A 82 8.95 -12.32 19.68
CA PRO A 82 8.95 -10.94 20.19
C PRO A 82 7.56 -10.34 20.43
N LEU A 83 6.52 -10.92 19.80
CA LEU A 83 5.13 -10.44 19.87
C LEU A 83 4.30 -11.15 20.94
N VAL A 84 4.61 -12.41 21.26
CA VAL A 84 3.82 -13.25 22.17
C VAL A 84 4.77 -14.10 23.02
N PRO A 85 4.76 -13.94 24.35
CA PRO A 85 5.61 -14.73 25.25
C PRO A 85 5.11 -16.18 25.38
N GLY A 86 6.05 -17.12 25.47
CA GLY A 86 5.76 -18.55 25.61
C GLY A 86 5.52 -19.29 24.29
N ARG A 87 5.15 -20.58 24.41
CA ARG A 87 4.99 -21.48 23.27
C ARG A 87 3.91 -21.00 22.31
N THR A 88 4.29 -20.67 21.09
CA THR A 88 3.41 -20.15 20.04
C THR A 88 3.68 -20.77 18.67
N LEU A 89 2.72 -20.63 17.76
CA LEU A 89 2.87 -20.99 16.36
C LEU A 89 3.36 -19.76 15.58
N LYS A 90 4.43 -19.93 14.81
CA LYS A 90 4.96 -18.92 13.89
C LYS A 90 4.66 -19.30 12.45
#